data_AF-A0A1S8C6V3-F1
#
_entry.id   AF-A0A1S8C6V3-F1
#
_cell.length_a   1.000
_cell.length_b   1.000
_cell.length_c   1.000
_cell.angle_alpha   90.00
_cell.angle_beta   90.00
_cell.angle_gamma   90.00
#
_symmetry.space_group_name_H-M   'P 1'
#
loop_
_entity.id
_entity.type
_entity.pdbx_description
1 polymer ?
#
loop_
_entity_poly.entity_id
_entity_poly.type
_entity_poly.pdbx_seq_one_letter_code
_entity_poly.pdbx_strand_id
1 'polypeptide(L)'
;MLAGRPPRALRPAVPRRIGVPEPWFDHLDPGVAEVVAAAGRVFAGGGAELVPVTVPGISVAQDALYTIVYSGIADLHHERLATPGLFQPDTLARLRVGEGVSEGDRAGALQVRAEYQRGLEEVFGSVDVLLTPTLP
;
A
#
# COMPACT_ATOMS: atom_id res chain seq x y z
N MET A 1 -0.40 -17.02 -11.06
CA MET A 1 -0.90 -17.22 -9.68
C MET A 1 -0.07 -16.34 -8.74
N LEU A 2 -0.68 -15.38 -8.05
CA LEU A 2 -0.08 -14.80 -6.85
C LEU A 2 -0.21 -15.86 -5.75
N ALA A 3 0.78 -16.75 -5.64
CA ALA A 3 0.84 -17.67 -4.52
C ALA A 3 0.98 -16.84 -3.25
N GLY A 4 -0.11 -16.69 -2.48
CA GLY A 4 -0.07 -16.04 -1.18
C GLY A 4 0.95 -16.77 -0.30
N ARG A 5 1.87 -16.03 0.33
CA ARG A 5 2.73 -16.60 1.39
C ARG A 5 1.81 -17.31 2.40
N PRO A 6 2.19 -18.50 2.90
CA PRO A 6 1.38 -19.20 3.88
C PRO A 6 1.11 -18.28 5.09
N PRO A 7 -0.11 -18.32 5.66
CA PRO A 7 -0.47 -17.45 6.76
C PRO A 7 0.52 -17.65 7.91
N ARG A 8 1.19 -16.56 8.31
CA ARG A 8 2.09 -16.58 9.46
C ARG A 8 1.23 -16.70 10.72
N ALA A 9 1.55 -17.66 11.59
CA ALA A 9 0.92 -17.73 12.91
C ALA A 9 1.34 -16.51 13.73
N LEU A 10 0.44 -15.52 13.82
CA LEU A 10 0.67 -14.32 14.63
C LEU A 10 0.36 -14.63 16.10
N ARG A 11 1.28 -14.26 16.98
CA ARG A 11 1.02 -14.24 18.43
C ARG A 11 0.76 -12.79 18.82
N PRO A 12 -0.30 -12.49 19.60
CA PRO A 12 -0.50 -11.15 20.13
C PRO A 12 0.74 -10.75 20.95
N ALA A 13 1.36 -9.65 20.57
CA ALA A 13 2.47 -9.06 21.29
C ALA A 13 2.24 -7.54 21.32
N VAL A 14 2.54 -6.92 22.45
CA VAL A 14 2.57 -5.46 22.56
C VAL A 14 3.81 -4.97 21.80
N PRO A 15 3.67 -4.13 20.77
CA PRO A 15 4.82 -3.64 20.02
C PRO A 15 5.70 -2.79 20.94
N ARG A 16 7.02 -2.99 20.86
CA ARG A 16 7.99 -2.18 21.61
C ARG A 16 8.47 -1.01 20.78
N ARG A 17 8.58 -1.17 19.46
CA ARG A 17 9.03 -0.13 18.53
C ARG A 17 7.97 0.05 17.45
N ILE A 18 7.39 1.23 17.37
CA ILE A 18 6.38 1.61 16.38
C ILE A 18 7.02 2.59 15.41
N GLY A 19 7.13 2.20 14.15
CA GLY A 19 7.64 3.06 13.10
C GLY A 19 6.62 4.14 12.71
N VAL A 20 7.10 5.36 12.57
CA VAL A 20 6.32 6.52 12.13
C VAL A 20 6.92 6.99 10.80
N PRO A 21 6.29 6.71 9.65
CA PRO A 21 6.83 7.07 8.35
C PRO A 21 6.60 8.57 8.07
N GLU A 22 7.43 9.43 8.65
CA GLU A 22 7.29 10.89 8.59
C GLU A 22 7.09 11.45 7.17
N PRO A 23 7.80 10.99 6.11
CA PRO A 23 7.59 11.48 4.75
C PRO A 23 6.24 11.09 4.13
N TRP A 24 5.49 10.14 4.73
CA TRP A 24 4.15 9.77 4.25
C TRP A 24 3.10 10.81 4.61
N PHE A 25 3.43 11.76 5.49
CA PHE A 25 2.49 12.70 6.08
C PHE A 25 2.61 14.12 5.52
N ASP A 26 3.44 14.30 4.50
CA ASP A 26 3.50 15.56 3.77
C ASP A 26 2.10 15.84 3.21
N HIS A 27 1.47 16.93 3.67
CA HIS A 27 0.13 17.39 3.28
C HIS A 27 -1.07 16.64 3.91
N LEU A 28 -0.92 16.01 5.08
CA LEU A 28 -2.09 15.56 5.84
C LEU A 28 -3.01 16.73 6.25
N ASP A 29 -4.31 16.44 6.32
CA ASP A 29 -5.23 17.34 7.00
C ASP A 29 -4.76 17.54 8.47
N PRO A 30 -4.74 18.78 8.99
CA PRO A 30 -4.27 19.04 10.35
C PRO A 30 -4.97 18.20 11.42
N GLY A 31 -6.28 17.93 11.26
CA GLY A 31 -7.03 17.08 12.18
C GLY A 31 -6.58 15.62 12.15
N VAL A 32 -6.21 15.11 10.97
CA VAL A 32 -5.66 13.75 10.84
C VAL A 32 -4.27 13.68 11.47
N ALA A 33 -3.42 14.69 11.24
CA ALA A 33 -2.10 14.77 11.88
C ALA A 33 -2.21 14.80 13.41
N GLU A 34 -3.16 15.55 13.97
CA GLU A 34 -3.42 15.61 15.40
C GLU A 34 -3.85 14.26 15.98
N VAL A 35 -4.75 13.55 15.30
CA VAL A 35 -5.24 12.23 15.74
C VAL A 35 -4.14 11.16 15.66
N VAL A 36 -3.33 11.16 14.60
CA VAL A 36 -2.17 10.25 14.49
C VAL A 36 -1.16 10.53 15.61
N ALA A 37 -0.86 11.81 15.86
CA ALA A 37 0.03 12.19 16.96
C ALA A 37 -0.55 11.79 18.34
N ALA A 38 -1.87 11.93 18.54
CA ALA A 38 -2.55 11.50 19.76
C ALA A 38 -2.47 9.98 19.95
N ALA A 39 -2.70 9.20 18.89
CA ALA A 39 -2.52 7.75 18.92
C ALA A 39 -1.08 7.36 19.29
N GLY A 40 -0.09 8.04 18.70
CA GLY A 40 1.32 7.86 19.07
C GLY A 40 1.59 8.08 20.56
N ARG A 41 1.03 9.15 21.15
CA ARG A 41 1.15 9.42 22.60
C ARG A 41 0.53 8.33 23.47
N VAL A 42 -0.61 7.77 23.05
CA VAL A 42 -1.25 6.65 23.77
C VAL A 42 -0.33 5.43 23.80
N PHE A 43 0.27 5.07 22.66
CA PHE A 43 1.21 3.94 22.62
C PHE A 43 2.49 4.21 23.40
N ALA A 44 3.03 5.43 23.32
CA ALA A 44 4.20 5.83 24.11
C ALA A 44 3.94 5.77 25.62
N GLY A 45 2.76 6.21 26.07
CA GLY A 45 2.33 6.07 27.47
C GLY A 45 2.19 4.61 27.92
N GLY A 46 1.98 3.68 26.99
CA GLY A 46 1.99 2.23 27.21
C GLY A 46 3.37 1.58 27.17
N GLY A 47 4.45 2.36 26.97
CA GLY A 47 5.83 1.88 26.95
C GLY A 47 6.39 1.53 25.57
N ALA A 48 5.69 1.88 24.48
CA ALA A 48 6.23 1.75 23.13
C ALA A 48 7.16 2.93 22.78
N GLU A 49 8.23 2.67 22.06
CA GLU A 49 9.09 3.67 21.45
C GLU A 49 8.55 4.03 20.07
N LEU A 50 8.38 5.34 19.79
CA LEU A 50 8.07 5.83 18.45
C LEU A 50 9.37 6.09 17.69
N VAL A 51 9.54 5.44 16.55
CA VAL A 51 10.76 5.48 15.74
C VAL A 51 10.45 6.11 14.39
N PRO A 52 11.03 7.28 14.06
CA PRO A 52 10.94 7.81 12.70
C PRO A 52 11.52 6.83 11.69
N VAL A 53 10.80 6.55 10.60
CA VAL A 53 11.26 5.63 9.55
C VAL A 53 11.06 6.23 8.16
N THR A 54 11.92 5.83 7.23
CA THR A 54 11.75 6.10 5.80
C THR A 54 11.39 4.81 5.11
N VAL A 55 10.28 4.80 4.35
CA VAL A 55 9.91 3.65 3.52
C VAL A 55 10.34 3.92 2.07
N PRO A 56 11.33 3.18 1.54
CA PRO A 56 11.78 3.35 0.16
C PRO A 56 10.66 3.11 -0.84
N GLY A 57 10.59 3.91 -1.90
CA GLY A 57 9.65 3.71 -3.02
C GLY A 57 8.20 4.08 -2.74
N ILE A 58 7.88 4.71 -1.59
CA ILE A 58 6.52 5.13 -1.25
C ILE A 58 5.87 5.99 -2.34
N SER A 59 6.59 6.97 -2.88
CA SER A 59 6.07 7.96 -3.82
C SER A 59 5.60 7.34 -5.14
N VAL A 60 6.12 6.17 -5.50
CA VAL A 60 5.80 5.45 -6.73
C VAL A 60 4.98 4.17 -6.50
N ALA A 61 4.75 3.80 -5.23
CA ALA A 61 4.09 2.56 -4.87
C ALA A 61 2.62 2.54 -5.34
N GLN A 62 1.92 3.67 -5.23
CA GLN A 62 0.52 3.77 -5.65
C GLN A 62 0.36 3.64 -7.17
N ASP A 63 1.23 4.27 -7.95
CA ASP A 63 1.19 4.18 -9.40
C ASP A 63 1.48 2.76 -9.87
N ALA A 64 2.49 2.11 -9.29
CA ALA A 64 2.78 0.71 -9.57
C ALA A 64 1.61 -0.21 -9.19
N LEU A 65 0.95 0.04 -8.05
CA LEU A 65 -0.25 -0.70 -7.63
C LEU A 65 -1.38 -0.54 -8.65
N TYR A 66 -1.68 0.68 -9.10
CA TYR A 66 -2.73 0.92 -10.09
C TYR A 66 -2.42 0.25 -11.42
N THR A 67 -1.18 0.32 -11.91
CA THR A 67 -0.78 -0.40 -13.13
C THR A 67 -1.00 -1.91 -12.99
N ILE A 68 -0.58 -2.51 -11.88
CA ILE A 68 -0.75 -3.96 -11.64
C ILE A 68 -2.23 -4.33 -11.54
N VAL A 69 -3.01 -3.58 -10.78
CA VAL A 69 -4.44 -3.86 -10.54
C VAL A 69 -5.23 -3.68 -11.82
N TYR A 70 -5.10 -2.54 -12.50
CA TYR A 70 -5.89 -2.22 -13.68
C TYR A 70 -5.56 -3.10 -14.88
N SER A 71 -4.28 -3.39 -15.14
CA SER A 71 -3.91 -4.39 -16.17
C SER A 71 -4.49 -5.77 -15.83
N GLY A 72 -4.39 -6.20 -14.56
CA GLY A 72 -4.90 -7.50 -14.12
C GLY A 72 -6.42 -7.64 -14.24
N ILE A 73 -7.20 -6.60 -13.92
CA ILE A 73 -8.66 -6.65 -14.07
C ILE A 73 -9.10 -6.55 -15.53
N ALA A 74 -8.36 -5.82 -16.38
CA ALA A 74 -8.65 -5.74 -17.80
C ALA A 74 -8.43 -7.11 -18.47
N ASP A 75 -7.29 -7.78 -18.18
CA ASP A 75 -7.03 -9.15 -18.62
C ASP A 75 -8.14 -10.11 -18.18
N LEU A 76 -8.52 -10.05 -16.90
CA LEU A 76 -9.55 -10.93 -16.32
C LEU A 76 -10.93 -10.76 -16.97
N HIS A 77 -11.23 -9.56 -17.47
CA HIS A 77 -12.54 -9.19 -18.00
C HIS A 77 -12.54 -8.94 -19.51
N HIS A 78 -11.45 -9.26 -20.22
CA HIS A 78 -11.28 -8.97 -21.64
C HIS A 78 -12.48 -9.39 -22.50
N GLU A 79 -12.99 -10.62 -22.34
CA GLU A 79 -14.16 -11.09 -23.09
C GLU A 79 -15.45 -10.31 -22.77
N ARG A 80 -15.61 -9.85 -21.53
CA ARG A 80 -16.81 -9.10 -21.08
C ARG A 80 -16.82 -7.68 -21.60
N LEU A 81 -15.68 -7.13 -22.02
CA LEU A 81 -15.60 -5.79 -22.61
C LEU A 81 -16.31 -5.68 -23.96
N ALA A 82 -16.60 -6.81 -24.61
CA ALA A 82 -17.51 -6.86 -25.76
C ALA A 82 -18.95 -6.45 -25.41
N THR A 83 -19.34 -6.46 -24.12
CA THR A 83 -20.66 -6.05 -23.63
C THR A 83 -20.54 -4.93 -22.58
N PRO A 84 -20.03 -3.73 -22.96
CA PRO A 84 -19.61 -2.71 -22.01
C PRO A 84 -20.77 -2.15 -21.17
N GLY A 85 -22.01 -2.25 -21.65
CA GLY A 85 -23.21 -1.81 -20.93
C GLY A 85 -23.54 -2.63 -19.67
N LEU A 86 -22.86 -3.76 -19.43
CA LEU A 86 -23.00 -4.53 -18.20
C LEU A 86 -22.12 -3.99 -17.06
N PHE A 87 -21.22 -3.06 -17.34
CA PHE A 87 -20.40 -2.41 -16.34
C PHE A 87 -21.01 -1.09 -15.90
N GLN A 88 -20.87 -0.78 -14.62
CA GLN A 88 -21.06 0.59 -14.14
C GLN A 88 -20.03 1.52 -14.81
N PRO A 89 -20.38 2.78 -15.13
CA PRO A 89 -19.49 3.69 -15.86
C PRO A 89 -18.08 3.81 -15.24
N ASP A 90 -18.00 3.95 -13.93
CA ASP A 90 -16.73 4.10 -13.20
C ASP A 90 -15.89 2.81 -13.20
N THR A 91 -16.53 1.65 -13.27
CA THR A 91 -15.85 0.36 -13.40
C THR A 91 -15.30 0.21 -14.82
N LEU A 92 -16.12 0.54 -15.82
CA LEU A 92 -15.71 0.51 -17.23
C LEU A 92 -14.52 1.45 -17.49
N ALA A 93 -14.52 2.65 -16.88
CA ALA A 93 -13.41 3.59 -16.97
C ALA A 93 -12.09 2.98 -16.46
N ARG A 94 -12.11 2.30 -15.31
CA ARG A 94 -10.93 1.63 -14.74
C ARG A 94 -10.45 0.45 -15.59
N LEU A 95 -11.37 -0.33 -16.16
CA LEU A 95 -11.02 -1.42 -17.07
C LEU A 95 -10.33 -0.91 -18.34
N ARG A 96 -10.84 0.19 -18.92
CA ARG A 96 -10.23 0.83 -20.10
C ARG A 96 -8.85 1.39 -19.83
N VAL A 97 -8.60 1.92 -18.63
CA VAL A 97 -7.23 2.30 -18.22
C VAL A 97 -6.32 1.07 -18.29
N GLY A 98 -6.79 -0.08 -17.81
CA GLY A 98 -6.04 -1.34 -17.85
C GLY A 98 -5.75 -1.87 -19.26
N GLU A 99 -6.68 -1.74 -20.21
CA GLU A 99 -6.48 -2.14 -21.62
C GLU A 99 -5.33 -1.38 -22.30
N GLY A 100 -5.05 -0.15 -21.85
CA GLY A 100 -3.95 0.67 -22.37
C GLY A 100 -2.57 0.35 -21.79
N VAL A 101 -2.48 -0.55 -20.81
CA VAL A 101 -1.21 -0.90 -20.14
C VAL A 101 -0.46 -1.95 -20.95
N SER A 102 0.78 -1.67 -21.34
CA SER A 102 1.60 -2.66 -22.06
C SER A 102 2.15 -3.74 -21.12
N GLU A 103 2.59 -4.87 -21.68
CA GLU A 103 3.31 -5.90 -20.91
C GLU A 103 4.58 -5.35 -20.24
N GLY A 104 5.27 -4.42 -20.91
CA GLY A 104 6.46 -3.75 -20.39
C GLY A 104 6.14 -2.88 -19.17
N ASP A 105 5.07 -2.09 -19.23
CA ASP A 105 4.61 -1.27 -18.10
C ASP A 105 4.25 -2.14 -16.89
N ARG A 106 3.54 -3.25 -17.15
CA ARG A 106 3.18 -4.21 -16.11
C ARG A 106 4.42 -4.87 -15.50
N ALA A 107 5.39 -5.27 -16.31
CA ALA A 107 6.65 -5.84 -15.83
C ALA A 107 7.44 -4.84 -14.97
N GLY A 108 7.54 -3.59 -15.39
CA GLY A 108 8.16 -2.50 -14.62
C GLY A 108 7.46 -2.27 -13.28
N ALA A 109 6.13 -2.22 -13.27
CA ALA A 109 5.37 -2.07 -12.03
C ALA A 109 5.56 -3.25 -11.07
N LEU A 110 5.65 -4.48 -11.57
CA LEU A 110 5.95 -5.66 -10.77
C LEU A 110 7.36 -5.61 -10.16
N GLN A 111 8.34 -5.04 -10.86
CA GLN A 111 9.67 -4.79 -10.32
C GLN A 111 9.63 -3.75 -9.20
N VAL A 112 8.96 -2.62 -9.40
CA VAL A 112 8.76 -1.60 -8.35
C VAL A 112 8.12 -2.21 -7.11
N ARG A 113 7.10 -3.07 -7.28
CA ARG A 113 6.48 -3.78 -6.15
C ARG A 113 7.50 -4.65 -5.41
N ALA A 114 8.36 -5.37 -6.11
CA ALA A 114 9.37 -6.23 -5.50
C ALA A 114 10.42 -5.42 -4.72
N GLU A 115 10.82 -4.26 -5.23
CA GLU A 115 11.72 -3.31 -4.55
C GLU A 115 11.05 -2.71 -3.30
N TYR A 116 9.80 -2.27 -3.43
CA TYR A 116 9.01 -1.76 -2.30
C TYR A 116 8.83 -2.79 -1.18
N GLN A 117 8.53 -4.05 -1.53
CA GLN A 117 8.43 -5.15 -0.56
C GLN A 117 9.76 -5.39 0.18
N ARG A 118 10.88 -5.30 -0.53
CA ARG A 118 12.21 -5.46 0.07
C ARG A 118 12.53 -4.32 1.04
N GLY A 119 12.22 -3.09 0.65
CA GLY A 119 12.36 -1.92 1.52
C GLY A 119 11.48 -2.01 2.77
N LEU A 120 10.25 -2.52 2.66
CA LEU A 120 9.41 -2.79 3.82
C LEU A 120 10.01 -3.88 4.73
N GLU A 121 10.57 -4.95 4.16
CA GLU A 121 11.25 -6.00 4.95
C GLU A 121 12.43 -5.43 5.75
N GLU A 122 13.19 -4.48 5.19
CA GLU A 122 14.26 -3.75 5.89
C GLU A 122 13.72 -2.87 7.02
N VAL A 123 12.64 -2.11 6.78
CA VAL A 123 11.98 -1.28 7.80
C VAL A 123 11.45 -2.13 8.96
N PHE A 124 10.80 -3.26 8.68
CA PHE A 124 10.32 -4.17 9.72
C PHE A 124 11.46 -4.93 10.43
N GLY A 125 12.72 -4.78 9.98
CA GLY A 125 13.90 -5.17 10.76
C GLY A 125 14.16 -4.26 11.97
N SER A 126 13.74 -2.99 11.90
CA SER A 126 13.97 -1.99 12.95
C SER A 126 12.73 -1.67 13.80
N VAL A 127 11.52 -1.93 13.30
CA VAL A 127 10.25 -1.67 14.00
C VAL A 127 9.31 -2.87 13.94
N ASP A 128 8.42 -3.00 14.93
CA ASP A 128 7.49 -4.13 15.02
C ASP A 128 6.24 -3.91 14.14
N VAL A 129 5.81 -2.65 14.03
CA VAL A 129 4.63 -2.20 13.28
C VAL A 129 4.85 -0.78 12.76
N LEU A 130 4.02 -0.34 11.81
CA LEU A 130 3.95 1.05 11.36
C LEU A 130 2.66 1.70 11.87
N LEU A 131 2.74 2.96 12.32
CA LEU A 131 1.59 3.79 12.63
C LEU A 131 1.34 4.73 11.45
N THR A 132 0.20 4.54 10.78
CA THR A 132 -0.21 5.34 9.63
C THR A 132 -1.67 5.73 9.78
N PRO A 133 -2.10 6.89 9.25
CA PRO A 133 -3.52 7.14 9.06
C PRO A 133 -4.08 6.13 8.05
N THR A 134 -5.36 5.78 8.19
CA THR A 134 -6.04 4.88 7.25
C THR A 134 -6.50 5.60 5.99
N LEU A 135 -6.72 6.91 6.09
CA LEU A 135 -7.09 7.83 5.02
C LEU A 135 -6.40 9.19 5.31
N PRO A 136 -6.06 9.98 4.29
CA PRO A 136 -5.52 11.33 4.46
C PRO A 136 -6.38 12.26 5.32
#